data_AF-A0AAU4GWW0-F1
#
_entry.id   AF-A0AAU4GWW0-F1
#
_cell.length_a   1.000
_cell.length_b   1.000
_cell.length_c   1.000
_cell.angle_alpha   90.00
_cell.angle_beta   90.00
_cell.angle_gamma   90.00
#
_symmetry.space_group_name_H-M   'P 1'
#
loop_
_entity.id
_entity.type
_entity.pdbx_description
1 polymer ?
#
loop_
_entity_poly.entity_id
_entity_poly.type
_entity_poly.pdbx_seq_one_letter_code
_entity_poly.pdbx_strand_id
1 'polypeptide(L)'
;MRDNSTSGAAVGFLLHLVDSADAERIRRRIGLPEAEGDPETRRSLLWSWTRTAVPSSVLLWVLEEDDPELNKWVWRHVSADNAMRRAIARGVPFGHARVEPVTVAESVDVTDAPPVPVNFTRFGLIGALREGTSMQSARTAASMVLERSDWQTVTEADQDRPLPGYARWALSIRPDCPPALRAHFGTHRKFTHRVEQAGVLDGPADYATAWGPASDVLQVLSTGQLMFPARAAEAEDALRPLVREHLADHEDAWAVLAQLIDTFHGNVVELVVTAGAIA
;
A
#
# COMPACT_ATOMS: atom_id res chain seq x y z
N MET A 1 -21.66 19.83 4.78
CA MET A 1 -20.33 20.48 4.75
C MET A 1 -19.38 19.41 4.26
N ARG A 2 -18.94 19.46 2.99
CA ARG A 2 -18.04 18.44 2.44
C ARG A 2 -16.69 18.57 3.14
N ASP A 3 -16.08 17.44 3.49
CA ASP A 3 -14.71 17.38 3.99
C ASP A 3 -13.76 17.83 2.87
N ASN A 4 -13.49 19.13 2.78
CA ASN A 4 -12.50 19.70 1.86
C ASN A 4 -11.04 19.30 2.22
N SER A 5 -10.86 18.52 3.30
CA SER A 5 -9.55 18.09 3.79
C SER A 5 -8.90 17.04 2.88
N THR A 6 -9.68 16.08 2.37
CA THR A 6 -9.17 15.00 1.50
C THR A 6 -8.70 15.54 0.15
N SER A 7 -9.52 16.36 -0.51
CA SER A 7 -9.20 17.01 -1.79
C SER A 7 -7.99 17.93 -1.63
N GLY A 8 -7.91 18.65 -0.51
CA GLY A 8 -6.77 19.52 -0.20
C GLY A 8 -5.45 18.77 -0.04
N ALA A 9 -5.45 17.62 0.66
CA ALA A 9 -4.27 16.78 0.80
C ALA A 9 -3.80 16.19 -0.56
N ALA A 10 -4.75 15.77 -1.38
CA ALA A 10 -4.48 15.20 -2.69
C ALA A 10 -3.90 16.23 -3.67
N VAL A 11 -4.46 17.44 -3.75
CA VAL A 11 -3.88 18.55 -4.53
C VAL A 11 -2.54 19.00 -3.92
N GLY A 12 -2.45 19.03 -2.60
CA GLY A 12 -1.23 19.37 -1.87
C GLY A 12 -0.04 18.48 -2.20
N PHE A 13 -0.27 17.18 -2.37
CA PHE A 13 0.75 16.22 -2.82
C PHE A 13 1.27 16.59 -4.22
N LEU A 14 0.40 16.84 -5.20
CA LEU A 14 0.82 17.22 -6.55
C LEU A 14 1.56 18.56 -6.57
N LEU A 15 1.13 19.52 -5.75
CA LEU A 15 1.82 20.81 -5.59
C LEU A 15 3.23 20.68 -5.00
N HIS A 16 3.54 19.58 -4.30
CA HIS A 16 4.90 19.30 -3.86
C HIS A 16 5.84 18.92 -5.03
N LEU A 17 5.28 18.56 -6.18
CA LEU A 17 6.06 18.13 -7.36
C LEU A 17 6.51 19.30 -8.26
N VAL A 18 5.96 20.50 -8.05
CA VAL A 18 6.33 21.75 -8.74
C VAL A 18 7.24 22.64 -7.88
N ASP A 19 7.82 23.66 -8.49
CA ASP A 19 8.67 24.63 -7.78
C ASP A 19 7.89 25.35 -6.67
N SER A 20 8.54 25.59 -5.53
CA SER A 20 7.87 26.12 -4.32
C SER A 20 7.18 27.46 -4.56
N ALA A 21 7.79 28.35 -5.36
CA ALA A 21 7.22 29.64 -5.70
C ALA A 21 5.92 29.52 -6.53
N ASP A 22 5.87 28.56 -7.45
CA ASP A 22 4.66 28.27 -8.23
C ASP A 22 3.60 27.61 -7.35
N ALA A 23 4.00 26.66 -6.52
CA ALA A 23 3.10 25.99 -5.58
C ALA A 23 2.38 26.99 -4.66
N GLU A 24 3.08 27.97 -4.09
CA GLU A 24 2.49 29.02 -3.25
C GLU A 24 1.54 29.94 -4.01
N ARG A 25 1.88 30.30 -5.26
CA ARG A 25 1.00 31.10 -6.11
C ARG A 25 -0.29 30.35 -6.43
N ILE A 26 -0.17 29.08 -6.82
CA ILE A 26 -1.31 28.22 -7.13
C ILE A 26 -2.18 28.01 -5.88
N ARG A 27 -1.60 27.68 -4.71
CA ARG A 27 -2.36 27.51 -3.45
C ARG A 27 -3.25 28.72 -3.16
N ARG A 28 -2.69 29.93 -3.26
CA ARG A 28 -3.45 31.18 -3.06
C ARG A 28 -4.58 31.34 -4.08
N ARG A 29 -4.33 30.96 -5.34
CA ARG A 29 -5.33 31.04 -6.42
C ARG A 29 -6.53 30.14 -6.18
N ILE A 30 -6.29 28.88 -5.80
CA ILE A 30 -7.35 27.88 -5.60
C ILE A 30 -7.90 27.85 -4.17
N GLY A 31 -7.39 28.71 -3.28
CA GLY A 31 -7.86 28.84 -1.90
C GLY A 31 -7.49 27.65 -1.01
N LEU A 32 -6.39 26.95 -1.31
CA LEU A 32 -5.88 25.88 -0.45
C LEU A 32 -5.14 26.49 0.75
N PRO A 33 -5.37 25.97 1.98
CA PRO A 33 -4.61 26.39 3.15
C PRO A 33 -3.13 26.04 2.98
N GLU A 34 -2.26 26.75 3.70
CA GLU A 34 -0.86 26.38 3.80
C GLU A 34 -0.74 24.99 4.43
N ALA A 35 0.28 24.24 4.00
CA ALA A 35 0.60 22.94 4.54
C ALA A 35 1.27 23.09 5.92
N GLU A 36 0.57 23.65 6.90
CA GLU A 36 1.07 23.67 8.27
C GLU A 36 0.90 22.27 8.89
N GLY A 37 2.04 21.65 9.19
CA GLY A 37 2.15 20.32 9.78
C GLY A 37 1.79 20.29 11.27
N ASP A 38 0.60 20.74 11.61
CA ASP A 38 0.08 20.63 12.97
C ASP A 38 0.05 19.14 13.42
N PRO A 39 0.64 18.80 14.58
CA PRO A 39 0.65 17.45 15.11
C PRO A 39 -0.75 16.82 15.27
N GLU A 40 -1.78 17.62 15.60
CA GLU A 40 -3.15 17.10 15.72
C GLU A 40 -3.72 16.71 14.35
N THR A 41 -3.48 17.53 13.34
CA THR A 41 -3.83 17.24 11.94
C THR A 41 -3.14 15.96 11.45
N ARG A 42 -1.84 15.78 11.74
CA ARG A 42 -1.11 14.54 11.42
C ARG A 42 -1.72 13.31 12.10
N ARG A 43 -2.06 13.42 13.39
CA ARG A 43 -2.71 12.32 14.13
C ARG A 43 -4.10 11.98 13.59
N SER A 44 -4.87 13.00 13.21
CA SER A 44 -6.19 12.84 12.59
C SER A 44 -6.09 12.11 11.24
N LEU A 45 -5.11 12.49 10.40
CA LEU A 45 -4.82 11.82 9.13
C LEU A 45 -4.48 10.34 9.35
N LEU A 46 -3.56 10.03 10.25
CA LEU A 46 -3.20 8.65 10.59
C LEU A 46 -4.39 7.83 11.09
N TRP A 47 -5.25 8.44 11.91
CA TRP A 47 -6.45 7.78 12.40
C TRP A 47 -7.45 7.49 11.27
N SER A 48 -7.68 8.46 10.37
CA SER A 48 -8.54 8.26 9.20
C SER A 48 -7.99 7.18 8.28
N TRP A 49 -6.67 7.15 8.09
CA TRP A 49 -5.98 6.15 7.26
C TRP A 49 -6.28 4.73 7.73
N THR A 50 -6.26 4.46 9.04
CA THR A 50 -6.58 3.11 9.56
C THR A 50 -7.97 2.59 9.21
N ARG A 51 -8.89 3.47 8.79
CA ARG A 51 -10.30 3.15 8.47
C ARG A 51 -10.57 3.05 6.98
N THR A 52 -9.67 3.58 6.14
CA THR A 52 -9.80 3.57 4.69
C THR A 52 -9.21 2.28 4.15
N ALA A 53 -9.95 1.55 3.33
CA ALA A 53 -9.41 0.35 2.70
C ALA A 53 -8.33 0.74 1.70
N VAL A 54 -7.15 0.15 1.82
CA VAL A 54 -6.03 0.31 0.87
C VAL A 54 -5.57 -1.05 0.34
N PRO A 55 -4.92 -1.09 -0.83
CA PRO A 55 -4.24 -2.30 -1.31
C PRO A 55 -3.25 -2.83 -0.27
N SER A 56 -3.12 -4.16 -0.19
CA SER A 56 -2.24 -4.80 0.80
C SER A 56 -0.76 -4.43 0.60
N SER A 57 -0.33 -4.14 -0.64
CA SER A 57 1.02 -3.61 -0.91
C SER A 57 1.29 -2.27 -0.24
N VAL A 58 0.29 -1.39 -0.07
CA VAL A 58 0.48 -0.11 0.64
C VAL A 58 0.85 -0.37 2.10
N LEU A 59 0.17 -1.33 2.75
CA LEU A 59 0.51 -1.72 4.11
C LEU A 59 1.90 -2.35 4.19
N LEU A 60 2.31 -3.12 3.19
CA LEU A 60 3.66 -3.67 3.14
C LEU A 60 4.73 -2.57 3.07
N TRP A 61 4.54 -1.52 2.26
CA TRP A 61 5.51 -0.41 2.20
C TRP A 61 5.68 0.29 3.56
N VAL A 62 4.59 0.41 4.33
CA VAL A 62 4.66 0.95 5.70
C VAL A 62 5.44 0.03 6.62
N LEU A 63 5.24 -1.28 6.50
CA LEU A 63 5.94 -2.28 7.30
C LEU A 63 7.44 -2.36 6.94
N GLU A 64 7.81 -2.11 5.69
CA GLU A 64 9.21 -2.10 5.21
C GLU A 64 10.10 -1.04 5.89
N GLU A 65 9.51 -0.01 6.52
CA GLU A 65 10.22 0.97 7.34
C GLU A 65 10.74 0.38 8.67
N ASP A 66 10.26 -0.78 9.08
CA ASP A 66 10.63 -1.47 10.33
C ASP A 66 10.53 -0.58 11.59
N ASP A 67 9.61 0.39 11.58
CA ASP A 67 9.32 1.31 12.69
C ASP A 67 8.19 0.74 13.58
N PRO A 68 8.44 0.50 14.88
CA PRO A 68 7.42 0.04 15.82
C PRO A 68 6.13 0.88 15.86
N GLU A 69 6.23 2.21 15.74
CA GLU A 69 5.06 3.09 15.78
C GLU A 69 4.24 3.02 14.48
N LEU A 70 4.89 2.83 13.32
CA LEU A 70 4.19 2.58 12.05
C LEU A 70 3.52 1.20 12.05
N ASN A 71 4.19 0.17 12.56
CA ASN A 71 3.65 -1.19 12.69
C ASN A 71 2.36 -1.23 13.52
N LYS A 72 2.26 -0.40 14.56
CA LYS A 72 1.02 -0.23 15.35
C LYS A 72 -0.14 0.32 14.53
N TRP A 73 0.10 1.24 13.60
CA TRP A 73 -0.95 1.75 12.72
C TRP A 73 -1.41 0.67 11.74
N VAL A 74 -0.48 -0.08 11.16
CA VAL A 74 -0.80 -1.23 10.29
C VAL A 74 -1.59 -2.30 11.06
N TRP A 75 -1.20 -2.62 12.30
CA TRP A 75 -1.93 -3.57 13.15
C TRP A 75 -3.43 -3.25 13.27
N ARG A 76 -3.76 -1.97 13.43
CA ARG A 76 -5.12 -1.44 13.61
C ARG A 76 -5.87 -1.20 12.31
N HIS A 77 -5.18 -1.28 11.18
CA HIS A 77 -5.74 -0.96 9.88
C HIS A 77 -6.80 -1.99 9.43
N VAL A 78 -7.88 -1.54 8.78
CA VAL A 78 -8.98 -2.44 8.35
C VAL A 78 -8.52 -3.51 7.36
N SER A 79 -7.63 -3.12 6.44
CA SER A 79 -7.07 -4.00 5.41
C SER A 79 -5.94 -4.91 5.89
N ALA A 80 -5.45 -4.77 7.13
CA ALA A 80 -4.39 -5.64 7.63
C ALA A 80 -4.91 -7.07 7.80
N ASP A 81 -4.20 -8.02 7.22
CA ASP A 81 -4.56 -9.42 7.28
C ASP A 81 -3.93 -10.13 8.49
N ASN A 82 -4.24 -11.42 8.64
CA ASN A 82 -3.72 -12.20 9.76
C ASN A 82 -2.21 -12.45 9.66
N ALA A 83 -1.63 -12.43 8.46
CA ALA A 83 -0.19 -12.63 8.28
C ALA A 83 0.56 -11.39 8.80
N MET A 84 0.13 -10.21 8.37
CA MET A 84 0.68 -8.92 8.83
C MET A 84 0.58 -8.78 10.34
N ARG A 85 -0.60 -9.04 10.92
CA ARG A 85 -0.77 -8.97 12.38
C ARG A 85 0.18 -9.95 13.08
N ARG A 86 0.24 -11.22 12.67
CA ARG A 86 1.17 -12.18 13.29
C ARG A 86 2.64 -11.78 13.17
N ALA A 87 3.05 -11.25 12.02
CA ALA A 87 4.40 -10.77 11.79
C ALA A 87 4.73 -9.59 12.72
N ILE A 88 3.82 -8.61 12.85
CA ILE A 88 3.97 -7.48 13.79
C ILE A 88 4.07 -7.97 15.24
N ALA A 89 3.16 -8.84 15.69
CA ALA A 89 3.18 -9.36 17.06
C ALA A 89 4.44 -10.18 17.39
N ARG A 90 5.12 -10.72 16.37
CA ARG A 90 6.38 -11.44 16.51
C ARG A 90 7.63 -10.59 16.28
N GLY A 91 7.46 -9.31 15.93
CA GLY A 91 8.58 -8.43 15.61
C GLY A 91 9.35 -8.85 14.36
N VAL A 92 8.68 -9.42 13.36
CA VAL A 92 9.33 -9.83 12.11
C VAL A 92 9.73 -8.57 11.32
N PRO A 93 11.00 -8.43 10.89
CA PRO A 93 11.41 -7.34 10.03
C PRO A 93 10.95 -7.57 8.59
N PHE A 94 10.50 -6.50 7.93
CA PHE A 94 10.10 -6.48 6.53
C PHE A 94 11.15 -5.81 5.66
N GLY A 95 11.82 -4.77 6.17
CA GLY A 95 12.83 -4.02 5.46
C GLY A 95 14.02 -4.88 5.02
N HIS A 96 14.54 -4.66 3.81
CA HIS A 96 15.58 -5.50 3.21
C HIS A 96 16.89 -5.55 4.03
N ALA A 97 17.24 -4.43 4.67
CA ALA A 97 18.51 -4.26 5.38
C ALA A 97 18.53 -4.85 6.79
N ARG A 98 17.37 -5.01 7.44
CA ARG A 98 17.28 -5.43 8.83
C ARG A 98 17.14 -6.94 8.95
N VAL A 99 17.85 -7.52 9.90
CA VAL A 99 17.77 -8.95 10.25
C VAL A 99 17.37 -9.15 11.71
N GLU A 100 17.63 -8.18 12.59
CA GLU A 100 17.20 -8.27 13.98
C GLU A 100 15.68 -8.05 14.09
N PRO A 101 15.03 -8.72 15.06
CA PRO A 101 13.62 -8.47 15.36
C PRO A 101 13.32 -6.98 15.58
N VAL A 102 12.15 -6.55 15.11
CA VAL A 102 11.58 -5.23 15.35
C VAL A 102 10.92 -5.22 16.72
N THR A 103 11.20 -4.20 17.53
CA THR A 103 10.53 -4.01 18.81
C THR A 103 9.03 -3.88 18.59
N VAL A 104 8.22 -4.62 19.34
CA VAL A 104 6.76 -4.49 19.29
C VAL A 104 6.35 -3.29 20.14
N ALA A 105 5.62 -2.34 19.56
CA ALA A 105 5.14 -1.16 20.30
C ALA A 105 4.22 -1.58 21.46
N GLU A 106 4.35 -0.93 22.63
CA GLU A 106 3.64 -1.31 23.86
C GLU A 106 2.10 -1.34 23.71
N SER A 107 1.57 -0.53 22.81
CA SER A 107 0.13 -0.44 22.55
C SER A 107 -0.44 -1.49 21.58
N VAL A 108 0.42 -2.41 21.10
CA VAL A 108 0.01 -3.61 20.37
C VAL A 108 -0.22 -4.71 21.40
N ASP A 109 -1.48 -5.05 21.63
CA ASP A 109 -1.82 -6.19 22.47
C ASP A 109 -1.52 -7.48 21.71
N VAL A 110 -0.40 -8.13 22.02
CA VAL A 110 0.00 -9.39 21.40
C VAL A 110 -0.98 -10.54 21.71
N THR A 111 -1.83 -10.40 22.73
CA THR A 111 -2.87 -11.39 23.04
C THR A 111 -4.03 -11.33 22.05
N ASP A 112 -4.22 -10.20 21.37
CA ASP A 112 -5.17 -10.03 20.26
C ASP A 112 -4.63 -10.57 18.93
N ALA A 113 -3.41 -11.13 18.91
CA ALA A 113 -2.84 -11.71 17.71
C ALA A 113 -3.70 -12.88 17.19
N PRO A 114 -3.88 -12.98 15.86
CA PRO A 114 -4.65 -14.09 15.28
C PRO A 114 -4.08 -15.45 15.74
N PRO A 115 -4.91 -16.37 16.25
CA PRO A 115 -4.43 -17.62 16.80
C PRO A 115 -3.69 -18.44 15.75
N VAL A 116 -2.74 -19.26 16.20
CA VAL A 116 -2.02 -20.19 15.32
C VAL A 116 -3.02 -21.23 14.78
N PRO A 117 -3.12 -21.42 13.45
CA PRO A 117 -4.04 -22.39 12.87
C PRO A 117 -3.77 -23.82 13.33
N VAL A 118 -4.83 -24.57 13.64
CA VAL A 118 -4.73 -25.99 14.08
C VAL A 118 -3.97 -26.85 13.08
N ASN A 119 -4.20 -26.67 11.78
CA ASN A 119 -3.50 -27.43 10.74
C ASN A 119 -2.00 -27.14 10.72
N PHE A 120 -1.57 -25.91 11.03
CA PHE A 120 -0.16 -25.57 11.15
C PHE A 120 0.48 -26.32 12.33
N THR A 121 -0.16 -26.31 13.50
CA THR A 121 0.32 -27.05 14.68
C THR A 121 0.40 -28.55 14.42
N ARG A 122 -0.55 -29.11 13.64
CA ARG A 122 -0.63 -30.54 13.37
C ARG A 122 0.34 -31.01 12.28
N PHE A 123 0.51 -30.24 11.21
CA PHE A 123 1.18 -30.69 9.99
C PHE A 123 2.43 -29.86 9.62
N GLY A 124 2.75 -28.83 10.40
CA GLY A 124 3.75 -27.82 10.03
C GLY A 124 3.28 -26.92 8.87
N LEU A 125 4.14 -26.02 8.43
CA LEU A 125 3.83 -25.03 7.38
C LEU A 125 3.41 -25.69 6.06
N ILE A 126 4.27 -26.53 5.50
CA ILE A 126 4.05 -27.15 4.19
C ILE A 126 2.89 -28.14 4.23
N GLY A 127 2.77 -28.92 5.32
CA GLY A 127 1.64 -29.82 5.50
C GLY A 127 0.31 -29.06 5.57
N ALA A 128 0.25 -27.96 6.32
CA ALA A 128 -0.96 -27.12 6.38
C ALA A 128 -1.34 -26.51 5.02
N LEU A 129 -0.37 -26.08 4.23
CA LEU A 129 -0.59 -25.58 2.86
C LEU A 129 -1.11 -26.70 1.93
N ARG A 130 -0.57 -27.91 2.05
CA ARG A 130 -0.99 -29.08 1.23
C ARG A 130 -2.39 -29.58 1.60
N GLU A 131 -2.79 -29.46 2.86
CA GLU A 131 -4.15 -29.80 3.34
C GLU A 131 -5.19 -28.71 3.05
N GLY A 132 -4.79 -27.57 2.47
CA GLY A 132 -5.66 -26.46 2.12
C GLY A 132 -6.63 -26.76 0.97
N THR A 133 -7.78 -27.38 1.26
CA THR A 133 -8.79 -27.77 0.26
C THR A 133 -9.79 -26.67 -0.12
N SER A 134 -9.72 -25.49 0.51
CA SER A 134 -10.58 -24.35 0.21
C SER A 134 -9.79 -23.05 0.25
N MET A 135 -10.33 -21.96 -0.32
CA MET A 135 -9.64 -20.67 -0.28
C MET A 135 -9.43 -20.16 1.15
N GLN A 136 -10.40 -20.38 2.04
CA GLN A 136 -10.30 -19.96 3.44
C GLN A 136 -9.22 -20.75 4.19
N SER A 137 -9.16 -22.08 4.03
CA SER A 137 -8.13 -22.89 4.68
C SER A 137 -6.74 -22.60 4.11
N ALA A 138 -6.63 -22.38 2.80
CA ALA A 138 -5.38 -22.00 2.15
C ALA A 138 -4.87 -20.63 2.63
N ARG A 139 -5.73 -19.59 2.72
CA ARG A 139 -5.35 -18.28 3.31
C ARG A 139 -4.92 -18.41 4.77
N THR A 140 -5.62 -19.25 5.52
CA THR A 140 -5.31 -19.50 6.93
C THR A 140 -3.92 -20.16 7.06
N ALA A 141 -3.61 -21.16 6.24
CA ALA A 141 -2.27 -21.77 6.20
C ALA A 141 -1.19 -20.78 5.70
N ALA A 142 -1.47 -20.07 4.59
CA ALA A 142 -0.57 -19.08 4.02
C ALA A 142 -0.23 -17.97 5.01
N SER A 143 -1.15 -17.60 5.91
CA SER A 143 -0.89 -16.58 6.95
C SER A 143 0.11 -16.98 8.03
N MET A 144 0.73 -18.17 7.90
CA MET A 144 1.85 -18.63 8.72
C MET A 144 3.21 -18.56 8.02
N VAL A 145 3.27 -18.12 6.77
CA VAL A 145 4.53 -17.73 6.12
C VAL A 145 4.85 -16.32 6.62
N LEU A 146 5.81 -16.14 7.51
CA LEU A 146 6.06 -14.84 8.14
C LEU A 146 7.44 -14.31 7.76
N GLU A 147 8.44 -15.18 7.73
CA GLU A 147 9.84 -14.80 7.53
C GLU A 147 10.35 -15.17 6.14
N ARG A 148 11.52 -14.64 5.78
CA ARG A 148 12.21 -14.99 4.51
C ARG A 148 12.53 -16.49 4.43
N SER A 149 12.88 -17.10 5.56
CA SER A 149 13.12 -18.54 5.69
C SER A 149 11.87 -19.37 5.39
N ASP A 150 10.67 -18.89 5.76
CA ASP A 150 9.41 -19.53 5.42
C ASP A 150 9.16 -19.48 3.91
N TRP A 151 9.41 -18.34 3.28
CA TRP A 151 9.30 -18.19 1.83
C TRP A 151 10.27 -19.09 1.07
N GLN A 152 11.49 -19.25 1.57
CA GLN A 152 12.45 -20.22 1.03
C GLN A 152 11.90 -21.65 1.16
N THR A 153 11.40 -22.03 2.35
CA THR A 153 10.81 -23.36 2.60
C THR A 153 9.62 -23.64 1.66
N VAL A 154 8.75 -22.64 1.44
CA VAL A 154 7.63 -22.74 0.49
C VAL A 154 8.12 -22.91 -0.95
N THR A 155 9.17 -22.17 -1.33
CA THR A 155 9.76 -22.25 -2.68
C THR A 155 10.33 -23.64 -2.94
N GLU A 156 11.13 -24.17 -2.02
CA GLU A 156 11.71 -25.51 -2.11
C GLU A 156 10.61 -26.59 -2.15
N ALA A 157 9.60 -26.47 -1.30
CA ALA A 157 8.50 -27.43 -1.26
C ALA A 157 7.64 -27.45 -2.53
N ASP A 158 7.42 -26.29 -3.17
CA ASP A 158 6.67 -26.20 -4.43
C ASP A 158 7.48 -26.74 -5.62
N GLN A 159 8.80 -26.57 -5.60
CA GLN A 159 9.72 -27.14 -6.60
C GLN A 159 9.80 -28.66 -6.50
N ASP A 160 9.88 -29.22 -5.29
CA ASP A 160 9.87 -30.67 -5.05
C ASP A 160 8.53 -31.29 -5.49
N ARG A 161 7.42 -30.70 -5.02
CA ARG A 161 6.08 -31.10 -5.43
C ARG A 161 5.14 -29.90 -5.42
N PRO A 162 4.55 -29.55 -6.58
CA PRO A 162 3.60 -28.46 -6.71
C PRO A 162 2.57 -28.37 -5.58
N LEU A 163 2.48 -27.21 -4.94
CA LEU A 163 1.45 -26.92 -3.95
C LEU A 163 0.05 -26.92 -4.60
N PRO A 164 -1.01 -27.24 -3.83
CA PRO A 164 -2.38 -27.20 -4.35
C PRO A 164 -2.76 -25.81 -4.88
N GLY A 165 -3.69 -25.77 -5.85
CA GLY A 165 -4.09 -24.53 -6.51
C GLY A 165 -4.57 -23.42 -5.56
N TYR A 166 -5.34 -23.77 -4.52
CA TYR A 166 -5.76 -22.78 -3.52
C TYR A 166 -4.60 -22.23 -2.70
N ALA A 167 -3.61 -23.07 -2.35
CA ALA A 167 -2.41 -22.63 -1.62
C ALA A 167 -1.56 -21.70 -2.49
N ARG A 168 -1.29 -22.07 -3.74
CA ARG A 168 -0.59 -21.22 -4.70
C ARG A 168 -1.28 -19.87 -4.89
N TRP A 169 -2.61 -19.88 -5.04
CA TRP A 169 -3.38 -18.64 -5.15
C TRP A 169 -3.36 -17.79 -3.88
N ALA A 170 -3.48 -18.40 -2.70
CA ALA A 170 -3.42 -17.68 -1.42
C ALA A 170 -2.03 -17.06 -1.18
N LEU A 171 -0.96 -17.72 -1.61
CA LEU A 171 0.40 -17.20 -1.55
C LEU A 171 0.65 -16.11 -2.60
N SER A 172 0.15 -16.26 -3.84
CA SER A 172 0.39 -15.30 -4.92
C SER A 172 -0.20 -13.91 -4.66
N ILE A 173 -1.33 -13.85 -3.96
CA ILE A 173 -2.02 -12.59 -3.61
C ILE A 173 -1.47 -11.92 -2.35
N ARG A 174 -0.41 -12.48 -1.76
CA ARG A 174 0.31 -11.79 -0.69
C ARG A 174 1.26 -10.76 -1.31
N PRO A 175 1.31 -9.53 -0.75
CA PRO A 175 2.19 -8.49 -1.26
C PRO A 175 3.67 -8.88 -1.11
N ASP A 176 4.01 -9.61 -0.04
CA ASP A 176 5.38 -10.03 0.28
C ASP A 176 5.81 -11.36 -0.39
N CYS A 177 4.99 -11.94 -1.27
CA CYS A 177 5.39 -13.13 -2.02
C CYS A 177 6.54 -12.79 -2.97
N PRO A 178 7.67 -13.53 -2.93
CA PRO A 178 8.80 -13.27 -3.82
C PRO A 178 8.39 -13.30 -5.30
N PRO A 179 8.79 -12.31 -6.13
CA PRO A 179 8.36 -12.23 -7.54
C PRO A 179 8.67 -13.50 -8.34
N ALA A 180 9.83 -14.11 -8.12
CA ALA A 180 10.21 -15.36 -8.78
C ALA A 180 9.27 -16.53 -8.43
N LEU A 181 8.90 -16.66 -7.14
CA LEU A 181 7.94 -17.68 -6.70
C LEU A 181 6.54 -17.39 -7.26
N ARG A 182 6.11 -16.12 -7.24
CA ARG A 182 4.82 -15.72 -7.81
C ARG A 182 4.72 -16.06 -9.30
N ALA A 183 5.80 -15.84 -10.07
CA ALA A 183 5.87 -16.21 -11.47
C ALA A 183 5.78 -17.73 -11.71
N HIS A 184 6.28 -18.55 -10.78
CA HIS A 184 6.11 -20.01 -10.84
C HIS A 184 4.65 -20.45 -10.64
N PHE A 185 3.84 -19.68 -9.91
CA PHE A 185 2.42 -19.96 -9.75
C PHE A 185 1.59 -19.60 -10.99
N GLY A 186 2.01 -18.60 -11.75
CA GLY A 186 1.39 -18.24 -13.02
C GLY A 186 2.00 -17.01 -13.68
N THR A 187 2.01 -16.99 -15.02
CA THR A 187 2.52 -15.86 -15.83
C THR A 187 1.50 -15.34 -16.85
N HIS A 188 0.32 -15.95 -16.93
CA HIS A 188 -0.69 -15.57 -17.91
C HIS A 188 -1.44 -14.29 -17.50
N ARG A 189 -1.88 -13.47 -18.47
CA ARG A 189 -2.54 -12.16 -18.23
C ARG A 189 -3.68 -12.21 -17.21
N LYS A 190 -4.53 -13.24 -17.24
CA LYS A 190 -5.64 -13.40 -16.27
C LYS A 190 -5.16 -13.59 -14.82
N PHE A 191 -3.97 -14.16 -14.61
CA PHE A 191 -3.40 -14.36 -13.29
C PHE A 191 -2.84 -13.04 -12.77
N THR A 192 -2.01 -12.37 -13.57
CA THR A 192 -1.47 -11.04 -13.27
C THR A 192 -2.58 -10.06 -12.91
N HIS A 193 -3.62 -9.99 -13.75
CA HIS A 193 -4.77 -9.11 -13.50
C HIS A 193 -5.49 -9.42 -12.17
N ARG A 194 -5.59 -10.70 -11.79
CA ARG A 194 -6.22 -11.06 -10.50
C ARG A 194 -5.31 -10.75 -9.31
N VAL A 195 -4.00 -10.84 -9.48
CA VAL A 195 -3.00 -10.46 -8.46
C VAL A 195 -3.09 -8.96 -8.22
N GLU A 196 -3.13 -8.16 -9.29
CA GLU A 196 -3.38 -6.72 -9.23
C GLU A 196 -4.71 -6.41 -8.52
N GLN A 197 -5.81 -7.06 -8.92
CA GLN A 197 -7.12 -6.90 -8.25
C GLN A 197 -7.12 -7.28 -6.77
N ALA A 198 -6.18 -8.12 -6.34
CA ALA A 198 -6.00 -8.46 -4.93
C ALA A 198 -5.18 -7.42 -4.15
N GLY A 199 -4.76 -6.33 -4.80
CA GLY A 199 -4.00 -5.24 -4.21
C GLY A 199 -2.49 -5.52 -4.09
N VAL A 200 -1.98 -6.47 -4.88
CA VAL A 200 -0.54 -6.74 -5.00
C VAL A 200 0.02 -5.90 -6.14
N LEU A 201 0.86 -4.95 -5.78
CA LEU A 201 1.46 -3.93 -6.64
C LEU A 201 2.96 -4.10 -6.69
N ASP A 202 3.55 -3.77 -7.83
CA ASP A 202 5.01 -3.80 -8.01
C ASP A 202 5.69 -2.67 -7.23
N GLY A 203 5.02 -1.52 -7.08
CA GLY A 203 5.52 -0.42 -6.25
C GLY A 203 4.65 0.84 -6.28
N PRO A 204 5.08 1.89 -5.55
CA PRO A 204 4.38 3.17 -5.51
C PRO A 204 4.23 3.86 -6.86
N ALA A 205 5.17 3.68 -7.80
CA ALA A 205 5.08 4.22 -9.15
C ALA A 205 3.89 3.64 -9.95
N ASP A 206 3.72 2.32 -9.91
CA ASP A 206 2.60 1.63 -10.57
C ASP A 206 1.27 2.01 -9.90
N TYR A 207 1.25 2.10 -8.57
CA TYR A 207 0.08 2.59 -7.83
C TYR A 207 -0.30 4.02 -8.24
N ALA A 208 0.67 4.92 -8.31
CA ALA A 208 0.45 6.31 -8.66
C ALA A 208 -0.12 6.48 -10.09
N THR A 209 0.23 5.59 -11.02
CA THR A 209 -0.07 5.78 -12.44
C THR A 209 -1.21 4.90 -12.97
N ALA A 210 -1.44 3.72 -12.38
CA ALA A 210 -2.42 2.76 -12.86
C ALA A 210 -3.68 2.66 -12.00
N TRP A 211 -3.61 3.03 -10.70
CA TRP A 211 -4.73 2.86 -9.78
C TRP A 211 -5.69 4.05 -9.78
N GLY A 212 -6.94 3.75 -9.42
CA GLY A 212 -8.00 4.74 -9.28
C GLY A 212 -9.02 4.35 -8.20
N PRO A 213 -9.86 5.31 -7.78
CA PRO A 213 -9.94 6.68 -8.31
C PRO A 213 -8.75 7.55 -7.86
N ALA A 214 -8.44 8.58 -8.66
CA ALA A 214 -7.30 9.48 -8.43
C ALA A 214 -7.28 10.10 -7.02
N SER A 215 -8.46 10.46 -6.48
CA SER A 215 -8.62 10.99 -5.13
C SER A 215 -8.02 10.07 -4.07
N ASP A 216 -8.31 8.77 -4.16
CA ASP A 216 -7.94 7.78 -3.15
C ASP A 216 -6.43 7.51 -3.23
N VAL A 217 -5.90 7.40 -4.45
CA VAL A 217 -4.47 7.24 -4.70
C VAL A 217 -3.69 8.43 -4.15
N LEU A 218 -4.08 9.66 -4.51
CA LEU A 218 -3.41 10.87 -4.06
C LEU A 218 -3.56 11.08 -2.55
N GLN A 219 -4.69 10.70 -1.95
CA GLN A 219 -4.85 10.72 -0.50
C GLN A 219 -3.84 9.79 0.17
N VAL A 220 -3.67 8.55 -0.31
CA VAL A 220 -2.67 7.63 0.22
C VAL A 220 -1.25 8.19 0.04
N LEU A 221 -0.92 8.67 -1.16
CA LEU A 221 0.40 9.23 -1.46
C LEU A 221 0.71 10.50 -0.66
N SER A 222 -0.29 11.32 -0.32
CA SER A 222 -0.11 12.49 0.55
C SER A 222 0.38 12.12 1.95
N THR A 223 0.15 10.88 2.39
CA THR A 223 0.69 10.34 3.66
C THR A 223 2.02 9.62 3.49
N GLY A 224 2.54 9.49 2.27
CA GLY A 224 3.70 8.66 1.96
C GLY A 224 5.00 9.13 2.62
N GLN A 225 5.26 10.44 2.64
CA GLN A 225 6.45 11.00 3.33
C GLN A 225 6.45 10.73 4.84
N LEU A 226 5.28 10.42 5.41
CA LEU A 226 5.12 10.04 6.80
C LEU A 226 5.19 8.51 6.98
N MET A 227 4.49 7.78 6.14
CA MET A 227 4.17 6.37 6.36
C MET A 227 5.14 5.41 5.68
N PHE A 228 5.73 5.81 4.56
CA PHE A 228 6.65 4.98 3.76
C PHE A 228 7.68 5.88 3.04
N PRO A 229 8.42 6.75 3.77
CA PRO A 229 9.32 7.74 3.18
C PRO A 229 10.37 7.12 2.25
N ALA A 230 10.85 5.90 2.51
CA ALA A 230 11.85 5.25 1.67
C ALA A 230 11.32 4.91 0.26
N ARG A 231 10.00 4.78 0.12
CA ARG A 231 9.31 4.34 -1.10
C ARG A 231 8.56 5.49 -1.78
N ALA A 232 8.26 6.58 -1.06
CA ALA A 232 7.47 7.71 -1.57
C ALA A 232 8.06 8.34 -2.85
N ALA A 233 9.39 8.43 -2.96
CA ALA A 233 10.08 9.01 -4.10
C ALA A 233 9.73 8.32 -5.43
N GLU A 234 9.46 7.01 -5.44
CA GLU A 234 9.09 6.27 -6.66
C GLU A 234 7.78 6.79 -7.27
N ALA A 235 6.79 7.13 -6.43
CA ALA A 235 5.53 7.72 -6.87
C ALA A 235 5.71 9.18 -7.33
N GLU A 236 6.51 9.95 -6.60
CA GLU A 236 6.83 11.33 -6.96
C GLU A 236 7.53 11.41 -8.33
N ASP A 237 8.55 10.57 -8.55
CA ASP A 237 9.32 10.53 -9.80
C ASP A 237 8.47 10.07 -10.99
N ALA A 238 7.50 9.16 -10.77
CA ALA A 238 6.58 8.73 -11.81
C ALA A 238 5.59 9.84 -12.21
N LEU A 239 5.11 10.64 -11.26
CA LEU A 239 4.11 11.69 -11.51
C LEU A 239 4.71 13.04 -11.92
N ARG A 240 5.95 13.33 -11.51
CA ARG A 240 6.60 14.62 -11.75
C ARG A 240 6.67 15.03 -13.23
N PRO A 241 6.99 14.15 -14.20
CA PRO A 241 6.96 14.51 -15.62
C PRO A 241 5.57 14.94 -16.09
N LEU A 242 4.52 14.20 -15.68
CA LEU A 242 3.13 14.48 -16.05
C LEU A 242 2.64 15.81 -15.47
N VAL A 243 2.95 16.07 -14.20
CA VAL A 243 2.59 17.34 -13.55
C VAL A 243 3.30 18.51 -14.24
N ARG A 244 4.58 18.37 -14.59
CA ARG A 244 5.33 19.40 -15.32
C ARG A 244 4.83 19.62 -16.74
N GLU A 245 4.38 18.57 -17.43
CA GLU A 245 3.90 18.68 -18.81
C GLU A 245 2.50 19.29 -18.88
N HIS A 246 1.58 18.84 -18.02
CA HIS A 246 0.16 19.18 -18.15
C HIS A 246 -0.32 20.28 -17.20
N LEU A 247 0.34 20.47 -16.05
CA LEU A 247 -0.08 21.47 -15.06
C LEU A 247 0.91 22.62 -14.98
N ALA A 248 2.20 22.33 -14.80
CA ALA A 248 3.28 23.31 -14.68
C ALA A 248 2.87 24.51 -13.78
N ASP A 249 3.08 25.72 -14.28
CA ASP A 249 2.68 26.99 -13.70
C ASP A 249 1.28 27.47 -14.15
N HIS A 250 0.53 26.66 -14.91
CA HIS A 250 -0.79 26.99 -15.45
C HIS A 250 -1.87 26.96 -14.35
N GLU A 251 -2.13 28.09 -13.71
CA GLU A 251 -3.11 28.24 -12.63
C GLU A 251 -4.52 27.73 -12.97
N ASP A 252 -4.96 27.89 -14.23
CA ASP A 252 -6.29 27.42 -14.67
C ASP A 252 -6.38 25.89 -14.71
N ALA A 253 -5.32 25.19 -15.12
CA ALA A 253 -5.26 23.72 -15.09
C ALA A 253 -5.34 23.20 -13.64
N TRP A 254 -4.66 23.85 -12.71
CA TRP A 254 -4.75 23.54 -11.28
C TRP A 254 -6.14 23.79 -10.71
N ALA A 255 -6.82 24.86 -11.14
CA ALA A 255 -8.20 25.14 -10.72
C ALA A 255 -9.17 24.07 -11.24
N VAL A 256 -9.02 23.62 -12.50
CA VAL A 256 -9.80 22.52 -13.07
C VAL A 256 -9.54 21.23 -12.30
N LEU A 257 -8.27 20.88 -12.03
CA LEU A 257 -7.91 19.69 -11.27
C LEU A 257 -8.59 19.68 -9.89
N ALA A 258 -8.52 20.80 -9.16
CA ALA A 258 -9.14 20.94 -7.83
C ALA A 258 -10.67 20.80 -7.87
N GLN A 259 -11.32 21.18 -8.97
CA GLN A 259 -12.77 20.99 -9.15
C GLN A 259 -13.14 19.55 -9.51
N LEU A 260 -12.28 18.85 -10.27
CA LEU A 260 -12.56 17.50 -10.76
C LEU A 260 -12.26 16.42 -9.71
N ILE A 261 -11.26 16.62 -8.84
CA ILE A 261 -10.64 15.57 -8.03
C ILE A 261 -11.61 14.66 -7.26
N ASP A 262 -12.68 15.22 -6.67
CA ASP A 262 -13.65 14.47 -5.87
C ASP A 262 -14.67 13.68 -6.71
N THR A 263 -14.80 14.05 -7.99
CA THR A 263 -15.82 13.48 -8.90
C THR A 263 -15.19 12.68 -10.04
N PHE A 264 -13.87 12.72 -10.16
CA PHE A 264 -13.13 12.04 -11.20
C PHE A 264 -12.93 10.56 -10.85
N HIS A 265 -13.51 9.67 -11.67
CA HIS A 265 -13.45 8.23 -11.44
C HIS A 265 -12.22 7.55 -12.04
N GLY A 266 -11.47 8.25 -12.90
CA GLY A 266 -10.26 7.74 -13.52
C GLY A 266 -9.04 7.74 -12.59
N ASN A 267 -7.89 7.35 -13.13
CA ASN A 267 -6.61 7.36 -12.42
C ASN A 267 -5.97 8.76 -12.40
N VAL A 268 -4.84 8.90 -11.68
CA VAL A 268 -4.14 10.19 -11.53
C VAL A 268 -3.63 10.73 -12.88
N VAL A 269 -3.14 9.86 -13.76
CA VAL A 269 -2.66 10.26 -15.09
C VAL A 269 -3.79 10.88 -15.90
N GLU A 270 -4.93 10.20 -15.97
CA GLU A 270 -6.12 10.67 -16.66
C GLU A 270 -6.63 11.99 -16.07
N LEU A 271 -6.62 12.16 -14.75
CA LEU A 271 -7.00 13.41 -14.09
C LEU A 271 -6.08 14.57 -14.49
N VAL A 272 -4.76 14.36 -14.40
CA VAL A 272 -3.75 15.38 -14.71
C VAL A 272 -3.82 15.80 -16.18
N VAL A 273 -3.88 14.83 -17.09
CA VAL A 273 -4.01 15.08 -18.54
C VAL A 273 -5.32 15.81 -18.85
N THR A 274 -6.43 15.40 -18.25
CA THR A 274 -7.75 16.02 -18.47
C THR A 274 -7.78 17.46 -17.97
N ALA A 275 -7.22 17.72 -16.78
CA ALA A 275 -7.15 19.07 -16.24
C ALA A 275 -6.31 20.01 -17.12
N GLY A 276 -5.16 19.54 -17.60
CA GLY A 276 -4.31 20.29 -18.54
C GLY A 276 -4.95 20.50 -19.92
N ALA A 277 -5.81 19.59 -20.39
CA ALA A 277 -6.47 19.72 -21.69
C ALA A 277 -7.70 20.65 -21.69
N ILE A 278 -8.31 20.88 -20.52
CA ILE A 278 -9.50 21.74 -20.38
C ILE A 278 -9.12 23.23 -20.23
N ALA A 279 -7.96 23.50 -19.61
CA ALA A 279 -7.44 24.85 -19.39
C ALA A 279 -6.88 25.48 -20.67
#